data_AF-A0A959Y7C8-F1
#
_entry.id   AF-A0A959Y7C8-F1
#
_cell.length_a   1.000
_cell.length_b   1.000
_cell.length_c   1.000
_cell.angle_alpha   90.00
_cell.angle_beta   90.00
_cell.angle_gamma   90.00
#
_symmetry.space_group_name_H-M   'P 1'
#
loop_
_entity.id
_entity.type
_entity.pdbx_description
1 polymer ?
#
loop_
_entity_poly.entity_id
_entity_poly.type
_entity_poly.pdbx_seq_one_letter_code
_entity_poly.pdbx_strand_id
1 'polypeptide(L)' 'IALRVMRSAREMGIATVAVYSEADAGAPFVRFADEAVCIGPPPSRESYLRIDKLVEVCRKLKVDAVHPG' A
#
# COMPACT_ATOMS: atom_id res chain seq x y z
N ILE A 1 -2.25 11.15 -0.35
CA ILE A 1 -0.77 11.06 -0.40
C ILE A 1 -0.28 9.89 -1.28
N ALA A 2 -0.79 8.67 -1.11
CA ALA A 2 -0.36 7.49 -1.87
C ALA A 2 -0.34 7.69 -3.39
N LEU A 3 -1.41 8.26 -3.99
CA LEU A 3 -1.43 8.61 -5.43
C LEU A 3 -0.29 9.54 -5.86
N ARG A 4 0.10 10.51 -5.01
CA ARG A 4 1.20 11.44 -5.31
C ARG A 4 2.50 10.68 -5.47
N VAL A 5 2.80 9.81 -4.51
CA VAL A 5 4.04 8.99 -4.51
C VAL A 5 4.04 8.00 -5.67
N MET A 6 2.93 7.28 -5.87
CA MET A 6 2.83 6.28 -6.93
C MET A 6 2.90 6.88 -8.34
N ARG A 7 2.44 8.13 -8.55
CA ARG A 7 2.63 8.83 -9.83
C ARG A 7 4.10 9.02 -10.15
N SER A 8 4.89 9.52 -9.21
CA SER A 8 6.34 9.68 -9.39
C SER A 8 7.05 8.34 -9.58
N ALA A 9 6.67 7.30 -8.82
CA ALA A 9 7.22 5.96 -9.01
C ALA A 9 6.93 5.41 -10.41
N ARG A 10 5.70 5.60 -10.92
CA ARG A 10 5.30 5.20 -12.27
C ARG A 10 6.05 5.96 -13.36
N GLU A 11 6.26 7.26 -13.19
CA GLU A 11 7.08 8.09 -14.11
C GLU A 11 8.53 7.59 -14.21
N MET A 12 9.04 6.96 -13.15
CA MET A 12 10.37 6.34 -13.08
C MET A 12 10.39 4.87 -13.52
N GLY A 13 9.25 4.29 -13.92
CA GLY A 13 9.15 2.87 -14.29
C GLY A 13 9.25 1.91 -13.11
N ILE A 14 8.97 2.37 -11.89
CA ILE A 14 9.00 1.55 -10.67
C ILE A 14 7.59 0.99 -10.43
N ALA A 15 7.49 -0.34 -10.27
CA ALA A 15 6.24 -1.00 -9.92
C ALA A 15 5.79 -0.65 -8.50
N THR A 16 4.47 -0.52 -8.31
CA THR A 16 3.89 -0.02 -7.07
C THR A 16 2.93 -1.02 -6.43
N VAL A 17 3.07 -1.19 -5.12
CA VAL A 17 2.15 -1.95 -4.28
C VAL A 17 1.46 -1.01 -3.31
N ALA A 18 0.13 -0.98 -3.30
CA ALA A 18 -0.66 -0.30 -2.29
C ALA A 18 -1.07 -1.26 -1.16
N VAL A 19 -1.08 -0.77 0.07
CA VAL A 19 -1.75 -1.44 1.20
C VAL A 19 -3.00 -0.65 1.57
N TYR A 20 -4.08 -1.33 1.95
CA TYR A 20 -5.36 -0.67 2.24
C TYR A 20 -6.16 -1.38 3.32
N SER A 21 -7.03 -0.64 4.02
CA SER A 21 -8.01 -1.23 4.94
C SER A 21 -9.26 -1.70 4.19
N GLU A 22 -10.07 -2.58 4.78
CA GLU A 22 -11.33 -3.03 4.16
C GLU A 22 -12.24 -1.88 3.69
N ALA A 23 -12.31 -0.77 4.45
CA ALA A 23 -13.08 0.41 4.06
C ALA A 23 -12.54 1.11 2.80
N ASP A 24 -11.24 0.95 2.52
CA ASP A 24 -10.56 1.59 1.40
C ASP A 24 -10.51 0.72 0.15
N ALA A 25 -11.15 -0.46 0.13
CA ALA A 25 -11.10 -1.38 -1.01
C ALA A 25 -11.51 -0.73 -2.35
N GLY A 26 -12.40 0.26 -2.31
CA GLY A 26 -12.84 1.02 -3.48
C GLY A 26 -12.01 2.27 -3.79
N ALA A 27 -11.02 2.62 -2.97
CA ALA A 27 -10.36 3.91 -3.03
C ALA A 27 -9.51 4.10 -4.31
N PRO A 28 -9.39 5.33 -4.83
CA PRO A 28 -8.66 5.59 -6.07
C PRO A 28 -7.21 5.13 -6.07
N PHE A 29 -6.51 5.19 -4.92
CA PHE A 29 -5.12 4.76 -4.83
C PHE A 29 -4.97 3.23 -4.97
N VAL A 30 -5.94 2.46 -4.46
CA VAL A 30 -5.96 1.00 -4.58
C VAL A 30 -6.07 0.59 -6.05
N ARG A 31 -6.93 1.27 -6.81
CA ARG A 31 -7.12 1.01 -8.25
C ARG A 31 -5.96 1.51 -9.11
N PHE A 32 -5.17 2.45 -8.60
CA PHE A 32 -4.06 3.05 -9.34
C PHE A 32 -2.79 2.20 -9.26
N ALA A 33 -2.56 1.54 -8.12
CA ALA A 33 -1.39 0.70 -7.89
C ALA A 33 -1.37 -0.50 -8.83
N ASP A 34 -0.17 -1.01 -9.11
CA ASP A 34 -0.01 -2.19 -9.96
C ASP A 34 -0.42 -3.46 -9.22
N GLU A 35 -0.19 -3.51 -7.90
CA GLU A 35 -0.75 -4.50 -6.97
C GLU A 35 -1.34 -3.82 -5.73
N ALA A 36 -2.31 -4.48 -5.09
CA ALA A 36 -2.87 -3.99 -3.84
C ALA A 36 -3.18 -5.11 -2.83
N VAL A 37 -2.94 -4.85 -1.55
CA VAL A 37 -3.13 -5.82 -0.46
C VAL A 37 -4.01 -5.24 0.65
N CYS A 38 -5.10 -5.94 0.98
CA CYS A 38 -5.90 -5.63 2.15
C CYS A 38 -5.12 -6.03 3.42
N ILE A 39 -4.91 -5.09 4.33
CA ILE A 39 -4.15 -5.28 5.57
C ILE A 39 -5.05 -5.36 6.83
N GLY A 40 -6.36 -5.35 6.65
CA GLY A 40 -7.33 -5.62 7.72
C GLY A 40 -8.42 -4.56 7.86
N PRO A 41 -9.07 -4.47 9.03
CA PRO A 41 -10.30 -3.72 9.21
C PRO A 41 -10.10 -2.19 9.16
N PRO A 42 -11.19 -1.42 9.07
CA PRO A 42 -11.14 0.04 8.89
C PRO A 42 -10.31 0.83 9.91
N PRO A 43 -10.29 0.49 11.23
CA PRO A 43 -9.51 1.25 12.19
C PRO A 43 -8.01 1.21 11.88
N SER A 44 -7.36 2.36 11.73
CA SER A 44 -5.93 2.44 11.38
C SER A 44 -5.02 1.70 12.37
N ARG A 45 -5.41 1.65 13.66
CA ARG A 45 -4.69 0.87 14.70
C ARG A 45 -4.66 -0.63 14.41
N GLU A 46 -5.58 -1.12 13.60
CA GLU A 46 -5.73 -2.53 13.24
C GLU A 46 -5.34 -2.83 11.78
N SER A 47 -5.04 -1.77 11.00
CA SER A 47 -4.58 -1.81 9.60
C SER A 47 -3.29 -1.01 9.42
N TYR A 48 -3.35 0.26 9.00
CA TYR A 48 -2.19 1.07 8.59
C TYR A 48 -1.09 1.26 9.64
N LEU A 49 -1.41 1.14 10.93
CA LEU A 49 -0.47 1.28 12.04
C LEU A 49 -0.01 -0.09 12.59
N ARG A 50 -0.40 -1.20 11.95
CA ARG A 50 0.06 -2.55 12.28
C ARG A 50 1.36 -2.87 11.56
N ILE A 51 2.47 -2.47 12.18
CA ILE A 51 3.83 -2.66 11.65
C ILE A 51 4.11 -4.14 11.34
N ASP A 52 3.65 -5.04 12.20
CA ASP A 52 3.78 -6.49 12.02
C ASP A 52 3.19 -6.96 10.69
N LYS A 53 1.96 -6.53 10.39
CA LYS A 53 1.29 -6.84 9.11
C LYS A 53 1.99 -6.19 7.92
N LEU A 54 2.40 -4.92 8.05
CA LEU A 54 3.11 -4.23 6.96
C LEU A 54 4.42 -4.93 6.60
N VAL A 55 5.21 -5.32 7.60
CA VAL A 55 6.48 -6.04 7.39
C VAL A 55 6.23 -7.43 6.79
N GLU A 56 5.19 -8.14 7.23
CA GLU A 56 4.80 -9.43 6.63
C GLU A 56 4.49 -9.29 5.14
N VAL A 57 3.65 -8.31 4.77
CA VAL A 57 3.30 -8.03 3.38
C VAL A 57 4.53 -7.68 2.55
N CYS A 58 5.39 -6.79 3.06
CA CYS A 58 6.62 -6.39 2.37
C CYS A 58 7.53 -7.61 2.10
N ARG A 59 7.68 -8.50 3.08
CA ARG A 59 8.49 -9.73 2.93
C ARG A 59 7.89 -10.71 1.94
N LYS A 60 6.56 -10.91 2.00
CA LYS A 60 5.84 -11.83 1.12
C LYS A 60 5.93 -11.39 -0.35
N LEU A 61 5.77 -10.10 -0.59
CA LEU A 61 5.83 -9.51 -1.94
C LEU A 61 7.25 -9.17 -2.39
N LYS A 62 8.24 -9.28 -1.50
CA LYS A 62 9.65 -8.98 -1.78
C LYS A 62 9.84 -7.58 -2.37
N VAL A 63 9.17 -6.59 -1.79
CA VAL A 63 9.33 -5.19 -2.21
C VAL A 63 10.72 -4.68 -1.82
N ASP A 64 11.30 -3.84 -2.68
CA ASP A 64 12.65 -3.29 -2.45
C ASP A 64 12.66 -2.09 -1.50
N ALA A 65 11.55 -1.34 -1.42
CA ALA A 65 11.45 -0.12 -0.63
C ALA A 65 10.01 0.16 -0.15
N VAL A 66 9.88 0.94 0.92
CA VAL A 66 8.60 1.39 1.49
C VAL A 66 8.62 2.90 1.66
N HIS A 67 7.57 3.58 1.19
CA HIS A 67 7.34 5.00 1.46
C HIS A 67 6.17 5.17 2.43
N PRO A 68 6.35 5.79 3.61
CA PRO A 68 5.29 5.90 4.63
C PRO A 68 4.24 7.01 4.35
N GLY A 69 4.16 7.51 3.11
CA GLY A 69 3.43 8.74 2.72
C GLY A 69 4.34 9.96 2.49
#